data_AF-A0ABD2QAA9-F1
#
_entry.id   AF-A0ABD2QAA9-F1
#
_cell.length_a   1.000
_cell.length_b   1.000
_cell.length_c   1.000
_cell.angle_alpha   90.00
_cell.angle_beta   90.00
_cell.angle_gamma   90.00
#
_symmetry.space_group_name_H-M   'P 1'
#
loop_
_entity.id
_entity.type
_entity.pdbx_description
1 polymer ?
#
loop_
_entity_poly.entity_id
_entity_poly.type
_entity_poly.pdbx_seq_one_letter_code
_entity_poly.pdbx_strand_id
1 'polypeptide(L)'
;MRAINIFEYGEVFTYMGFLTSNRRLQFAQLFFAMFAMWMVGAGIMHLIDRLGDFWNDDAKVHHTSYFSNCYFLLVTMSTVGYGDMTPQSELAKGFICIFVPVSMGFFASFVPELVRNIDGKNMANLGRYRTIFGQKQVHFAHRFSQNMINDRHASANFSFDRNTYFLRLTNCRHVLVCGHFTNESIRSFLKGFFHVEHANRRKNLNMVILRPQVIDLALKAILTKYHAWTHYFNGTPNNPQDLSRISLRDARAAIVLAAPNSKFSEEEDGANIMQAITLKAQRERLRVLVQLHHSRNKSMLHNFPRWTCLSNDMVICMDELKLGLMAYNCMAPGFSTLVLNLLNSHRSKVQTDKVCLKKTFVRHFKNACKFF
;
A
#
# COMPACT_ATOMS: atom_id res chain seq x y z
N MET A 1 42.52 6.72 19.53
CA MET A 1 41.23 7.14 20.13
C MET A 1 40.43 8.19 19.34
N ARG A 2 40.97 8.87 18.31
CA ARG A 2 40.20 9.85 17.50
C ARG A 2 38.95 9.29 16.81
N ALA A 3 38.89 7.97 16.57
CA ALA A 3 37.72 7.32 15.99
C ALA A 3 36.51 7.24 16.94
N ILE A 4 36.70 7.41 18.27
CA ILE A 4 35.58 7.48 19.23
C ILE A 4 34.74 8.73 18.99
N ASN A 5 35.35 9.82 18.54
CA ASN A 5 34.65 11.05 18.17
C ASN A 5 33.65 10.84 17.03
N ILE A 6 33.74 9.72 16.28
CA ILE A 6 32.75 9.36 15.25
C ILE A 6 31.38 9.03 15.88
N PHE A 7 31.35 8.57 17.13
CA PHE A 7 30.12 8.29 17.89
C PHE A 7 29.28 9.56 18.09
N GLU A 8 29.93 10.70 18.31
CA GLU A 8 29.27 12.00 18.52
C GLU A 8 28.58 12.53 17.26
N TYR A 9 28.97 12.09 16.05
CA TYR A 9 28.35 12.57 14.82
C TYR A 9 26.87 12.19 14.72
N GLY A 10 26.45 11.06 15.30
CA GLY A 10 25.03 10.69 15.37
C GLY A 10 24.20 11.74 16.11
N GLU A 11 24.77 12.34 17.16
CA GLU A 11 24.14 13.42 17.93
C GLU A 11 24.27 14.77 17.20
N VAL A 12 25.42 15.08 16.60
CA VAL A 12 25.63 16.32 15.84
C VAL A 12 24.66 16.44 14.64
N PHE A 13 24.39 15.34 13.92
CA PHE A 13 23.38 15.35 12.85
C PHE A 13 21.96 15.56 13.37
N THR A 14 21.69 15.22 14.62
CA THR A 14 20.43 15.53 15.31
C THR A 14 20.35 17.03 15.60
N TYR A 15 21.42 17.61 16.16
CA TYR A 15 21.51 19.04 16.45
C TYR A 15 21.43 19.93 15.21
N MET A 16 21.99 19.49 14.07
CA MET A 16 21.92 20.23 12.80
C MET A 16 20.56 20.16 12.10
N GLY A 17 19.58 19.40 12.62
CA GLY A 17 18.22 19.35 12.07
C GLY A 17 18.09 18.70 10.69
N PHE A 18 19.15 18.06 10.17
CA PHE A 18 19.15 17.45 8.83
C PHE A 18 18.26 16.19 8.75
N LEU A 19 18.05 15.51 9.89
CA LEU A 19 17.26 14.28 9.98
C LEU A 19 15.96 14.54 10.76
N THR A 20 14.91 14.95 10.05
CA THR A 20 13.58 15.23 10.64
C THR A 20 12.76 13.99 10.99
N SER A 21 13.22 12.79 10.62
CA SER A 21 12.48 11.55 10.84
C SER A 21 13.17 10.66 11.86
N ASN A 22 12.48 10.34 12.95
CA ASN A 22 12.97 9.47 14.04
C ASN A 22 13.57 8.16 13.53
N ARG A 23 13.01 7.57 12.46
CA ARG A 23 13.53 6.33 11.87
C ARG A 23 14.88 6.52 11.18
N ARG A 24 15.05 7.63 10.45
CA ARG A 24 16.32 7.93 9.78
C ARG A 24 17.40 8.26 10.80
N LEU A 25 17.01 8.86 11.93
CA LEU A 25 17.90 9.15 13.04
C LEU A 25 18.43 7.88 13.70
N GLN A 26 17.53 6.96 14.08
CA GLN A 26 17.91 5.67 14.66
C GLN A 26 18.84 4.87 13.75
N PHE A 27 18.54 4.81 12.44
CA PHE A 27 19.40 4.13 11.47
C PHE A 27 20.78 4.80 11.35
N ALA A 28 20.84 6.14 11.30
CA ALA A 28 22.11 6.87 11.23
C ALA A 28 22.97 6.65 12.49
N GLN A 29 22.37 6.68 13.67
CA GLN A 29 23.05 6.42 14.94
C GLN A 29 23.62 5.01 14.99
N LEU A 30 22.84 3.99 14.62
CA LEU A 30 23.30 2.60 14.55
C LEU A 30 24.44 2.43 13.54
N PHE A 31 24.35 3.08 12.38
CA PHE A 31 25.39 3.04 11.35
C PHE A 31 26.72 3.64 11.84
N PHE A 32 26.69 4.85 12.40
CA PHE A 32 27.90 5.51 12.89
C PHE A 32 28.50 4.79 14.11
N ALA A 33 27.67 4.25 15.00
CA ALA A 33 28.14 3.45 16.14
C ALA A 33 28.85 2.17 15.68
N MET A 34 28.29 1.43 14.71
CA MET A 34 28.92 0.24 14.14
C MET A 34 30.23 0.58 13.42
N PHE A 35 30.25 1.65 12.64
CA PHE A 35 31.45 2.11 11.93
C PHE A 35 32.56 2.54 12.91
N ALA A 36 32.22 3.25 13.99
CA ALA A 36 33.17 3.63 15.02
C ALA A 36 33.76 2.40 15.75
N MET A 37 32.91 1.44 16.13
CA MET A 37 33.35 0.18 16.74
C MET A 37 34.33 -0.58 15.83
N TRP A 38 34.03 -0.68 14.53
CA TRP A 38 34.91 -1.33 13.56
C TRP A 38 36.28 -0.65 13.45
N MET A 39 36.30 0.68 13.31
CA MET A 39 37.54 1.44 13.16
C MET A 39 38.39 1.45 14.44
N VAL A 40 37.76 1.51 15.61
CA VAL A 40 38.43 1.41 16.92
C VAL A 40 38.97 0.00 17.13
N GLY A 41 38.18 -1.04 16.84
CA GLY A 41 38.61 -2.43 16.93
C GLY A 41 39.82 -2.73 16.04
N ALA A 42 39.82 -2.23 14.81
CA ALA A 42 40.94 -2.38 13.89
C ALA A 42 42.20 -1.65 14.37
N GLY A 43 42.01 -0.51 15.04
CA GLY A 43 43.10 0.26 15.64
C GLY A 43 43.75 -0.46 16.82
N ILE A 44 42.93 -1.07 17.69
CA ILE A 44 43.42 -1.88 18.81
C ILE A 44 44.14 -3.12 18.28
N MET A 45 43.56 -3.81 17.30
CA MET A 45 44.16 -4.99 16.67
C MET A 45 45.53 -4.66 16.04
N HIS A 46 45.61 -3.57 15.26
CA HIS A 46 46.88 -3.11 14.67
C HIS A 46 47.92 -2.70 15.71
N LEU A 47 47.49 -2.16 16.85
CA LEU A 47 48.39 -1.84 17.95
C LEU A 47 48.94 -3.11 18.61
N ILE A 48 48.09 -4.10 18.86
CA ILE A 48 48.50 -5.39 19.43
C ILE A 48 49.47 -6.12 18.49
N ASP A 49 49.16 -6.18 17.19
CA ASP A 49 50.03 -6.83 16.20
C ASP A 49 51.42 -6.16 16.11
N ARG A 50 51.50 -4.84 16.30
CA ARG A 50 52.77 -4.11 16.32
C ARG A 50 53.56 -4.28 17.61
N LEU A 51 52.87 -4.38 18.75
CA LEU A 51 53.51 -4.54 20.05
C LEU A 51 54.01 -5.96 20.26
N GLY A 52 53.33 -6.96 19.70
CA GLY A 52 53.66 -8.37 19.89
C GLY A 52 53.34 -8.87 21.30
N ASP A 53 53.71 -10.11 21.58
CA ASP A 53 53.51 -10.73 22.89
C ASP A 53 54.63 -10.31 23.84
N PHE A 54 54.30 -9.54 24.88
CA PHE A 54 55.28 -9.02 25.86
C PHE A 54 56.04 -10.10 26.64
N TRP A 55 55.60 -11.36 26.53
CA TRP A 55 56.08 -12.48 27.35
C TRP A 55 56.96 -13.47 26.59
N ASN A 56 57.17 -13.24 25.30
CA ASN A 56 58.01 -14.10 24.47
C ASN A 56 59.03 -13.24 23.72
N ASP A 57 60.30 -13.32 24.08
CA ASP A 57 61.37 -12.47 23.52
C ASP A 57 61.61 -12.73 22.01
N ASP A 58 61.17 -13.87 21.48
CA ASP A 58 61.24 -14.26 20.06
C ASP A 58 59.97 -13.89 19.25
N ALA A 59 59.13 -12.99 19.77
CA ALA A 59 57.89 -12.61 19.09
C ALA A 59 58.18 -11.95 17.73
N LYS A 60 57.85 -12.67 16.64
CA LYS A 60 57.93 -12.16 15.27
C LYS A 60 56.96 -10.98 15.11
N VAL A 61 57.51 -9.76 15.04
CA VAL A 61 56.73 -8.56 14.71
C VAL A 61 56.18 -8.71 13.29
N HIS A 62 54.85 -8.85 13.17
CA HIS A 62 54.19 -8.94 11.88
C HIS A 62 53.74 -7.55 11.43
N HIS A 63 54.26 -7.08 10.29
CA HIS A 63 53.87 -5.81 9.73
C HIS A 63 52.58 -5.92 8.90
N THR A 64 51.43 -6.06 9.57
CA THR A 64 50.12 -5.89 8.93
C THR A 64 49.82 -4.40 8.74
N SER A 65 49.31 -4.04 7.57
CA SER A 65 48.77 -2.69 7.36
C SER A 65 47.47 -2.54 8.15
N TYR A 66 47.17 -1.32 8.61
CA TYR A 66 45.91 -1.02 9.30
C TYR A 66 44.69 -1.47 8.48
N PHE A 67 44.72 -1.27 7.16
CA PHE A 67 43.64 -1.67 6.26
C PHE A 67 43.46 -3.19 6.15
N SER A 68 44.53 -3.97 6.31
CA SER A 68 44.46 -5.43 6.38
C SER A 68 43.71 -5.88 7.63
N ASN A 69 43.95 -5.21 8.76
CA ASN A 69 43.24 -5.48 10.01
C ASN A 69 41.77 -5.00 9.95
N CYS A 70 41.48 -3.90 9.25
CA CYS A 70 40.10 -3.50 8.95
C CYS A 70 39.37 -4.58 8.13
N TYR A 71 40.01 -5.12 7.09
CA TYR A 71 39.45 -6.19 6.26
C TYR A 71 39.17 -7.45 7.10
N PHE A 72 40.15 -7.91 7.87
CA PHE A 72 39.99 -9.06 8.76
C PHE A 72 38.83 -8.88 9.74
N LEU A 73 38.72 -7.72 10.40
CA LEU A 73 37.61 -7.45 11.32
C LEU A 73 36.25 -7.31 10.60
N LEU A 74 36.21 -6.83 9.36
CA LEU A 74 34.98 -6.74 8.58
C LEU A 74 34.48 -8.14 8.16
N VAL A 75 35.38 -9.03 7.75
CA VAL A 75 35.08 -10.42 7.38
C VAL A 75 34.63 -11.24 8.59
N THR A 76 35.21 -10.99 9.76
CA THR A 76 34.84 -11.68 11.01
C THR A 76 33.53 -11.16 11.60
N MET A 77 33.29 -9.84 11.62
CA MET A 77 32.01 -9.28 12.12
C MET A 77 30.81 -9.63 11.22
N SER A 78 31.05 -9.84 9.92
CA SER A 78 30.03 -10.32 8.97
C SER A 78 29.82 -11.83 9.00
N THR A 79 30.51 -12.54 9.90
CA THR A 79 30.45 -14.00 10.07
C THR A 79 30.86 -14.81 8.82
N VAL A 80 31.62 -14.21 7.89
CA VAL A 80 32.08 -14.87 6.66
C VAL A 80 33.31 -15.74 6.94
N GLY A 81 34.33 -15.17 7.60
CA GLY A 81 35.49 -15.91 8.11
C GLY A 81 36.27 -16.71 7.06
N TYR A 82 36.86 -16.05 6.05
CA TYR A 82 37.60 -16.72 4.98
C TYR A 82 38.83 -17.53 5.46
N GLY A 83 39.42 -17.16 6.60
CA GLY A 83 40.60 -17.85 7.16
C GLY A 83 41.91 -17.54 6.43
N ASP A 84 41.92 -16.54 5.55
CA ASP A 84 43.07 -16.05 4.80
C ASP A 84 44.04 -15.21 5.65
N MET A 85 43.49 -14.51 6.64
CA MET A 85 44.25 -13.80 7.67
C MET A 85 43.86 -14.34 9.05
N THR A 86 44.85 -14.60 9.90
CA THR A 86 44.64 -15.06 11.27
C THR A 86 45.59 -14.34 12.24
N PRO A 87 45.10 -13.97 13.44
CA PRO A 87 45.95 -13.42 14.49
C PRO A 87 47.01 -14.44 14.91
N GLN A 88 48.28 -14.05 14.83
CA GLN A 88 49.37 -14.91 15.28
C GLN A 88 49.67 -14.72 16.77
N SER A 89 49.59 -13.47 17.26
CA SER A 89 49.78 -13.12 18.68
C SER A 89 48.69 -13.71 19.58
N GLU A 90 49.09 -14.19 20.76
CA GLU A 90 48.15 -14.72 21.76
C GLU A 90 47.25 -13.62 22.33
N LEU A 91 47.78 -12.40 22.49
CA LEU A 91 46.98 -11.24 22.89
C LEU A 91 45.92 -10.87 21.84
N ALA A 92 46.27 -10.94 20.57
CA ALA A 92 45.37 -10.66 19.47
C ALA A 92 44.22 -11.69 19.40
N LYS A 93 44.53 -12.97 19.62
CA LYS A 93 43.51 -14.05 19.74
C LYS A 93 42.55 -13.77 20.90
N GLY A 94 43.07 -13.37 22.06
CA GLY A 94 42.27 -13.00 23.23
C GLY A 94 41.33 -11.82 22.95
N PHE A 95 41.83 -10.77 22.28
CA PHE A 95 41.00 -9.62 21.88
C PHE A 95 39.87 -10.02 20.93
N ILE A 96 40.16 -10.84 19.91
CA ILE A 96 39.17 -11.28 18.92
C ILE A 96 38.07 -12.12 19.57
N CYS A 97 38.40 -12.98 20.54
CA CYS A 97 37.41 -13.74 21.31
C CYS A 97 36.39 -12.86 22.05
N ILE A 98 36.79 -11.66 22.49
CA ILE A 98 35.89 -10.69 23.14
C ILE A 98 35.18 -9.83 22.10
N PHE A 99 35.87 -9.42 21.05
CA PHE A 99 35.36 -8.50 20.03
C PHE A 99 34.27 -9.15 19.15
N VAL A 100 34.42 -10.43 18.78
CA VAL A 100 33.49 -11.11 17.87
C VAL A 100 32.06 -11.21 18.44
N PRO A 101 31.82 -11.67 19.68
CA PRO A 101 30.47 -11.69 20.25
C PRO A 101 29.81 -10.31 20.32
N VAL A 102 30.58 -9.28 20.70
CA VAL A 102 30.09 -7.90 20.80
C VAL A 102 29.73 -7.35 19.42
N SER A 103 30.64 -7.43 18.46
CA SER A 103 30.43 -6.92 17.10
C SER A 103 29.31 -7.66 16.37
N MET A 104 29.17 -8.98 16.56
CA MET A 104 28.09 -9.77 16.01
C MET A 104 26.71 -9.31 16.50
N GLY A 105 26.57 -8.97 17.79
CA GLY A 105 25.31 -8.44 18.33
C GLY A 105 24.88 -7.11 17.71
N PHE A 106 25.84 -6.21 17.49
CA PHE A 106 25.60 -4.93 16.80
C PHE A 106 25.28 -5.14 15.31
N PHE A 107 26.01 -6.03 14.62
CA PHE A 107 25.76 -6.35 13.22
C PHE A 107 24.38 -6.98 13.01
N ALA A 108 23.98 -7.91 13.88
CA ALA A 108 22.65 -8.54 13.86
C ALA A 108 21.51 -7.53 14.06
N SER A 109 21.75 -6.44 14.80
CA SER A 109 20.78 -5.35 14.97
C SER A 109 20.71 -4.42 13.75
N PHE A 110 21.79 -4.29 13.00
CA PHE A 110 21.87 -3.43 11.81
C PHE A 110 21.21 -4.04 10.56
N VAL A 111 21.37 -5.35 10.34
CA VAL A 111 20.87 -6.04 9.13
C VAL A 111 19.34 -5.89 8.93
N PRO A 112 18.47 -6.13 9.92
CA PRO A 112 17.03 -5.98 9.77
C PRO A 112 16.60 -4.55 9.43
N GLU A 113 17.26 -3.54 10.01
CA GLU A 113 16.93 -2.14 9.75
C GLU A 113 17.36 -1.70 8.34
N LEU A 114 18.47 -2.26 7.84
CA LEU A 114 18.91 -2.08 6.46
C LEU A 114 17.91 -2.72 5.48
N VAL A 115 17.49 -3.95 5.73
CA VAL A 115 16.48 -4.65 4.91
C VAL A 115 15.15 -3.89 4.92
N ARG A 116 14.66 -3.43 6.08
CA ARG A 116 13.41 -2.66 6.17
C ARG A 116 13.46 -1.33 5.42
N ASN A 117 14.60 -0.66 5.42
CA ASN A 117 14.80 0.57 4.65
C ASN A 117 14.89 0.30 3.15
N ILE A 118 15.51 -0.82 2.75
CA ILE A 118 15.55 -1.29 1.36
C ILE A 118 14.17 -1.72 0.91
N ASP A 119 13.41 -2.49 1.68
CA ASP A 119 12.03 -2.90 1.36
C ASP A 119 11.07 -1.72 1.29
N GLY A 120 11.21 -0.73 2.18
CA GLY A 120 10.47 0.52 2.07
C GLY A 120 10.75 1.27 0.77
N LYS A 121 12.02 1.29 0.33
CA LYS A 121 12.43 1.85 -0.97
C LYS A 121 12.05 0.96 -2.14
N ASN A 122 12.10 -0.36 -2.01
CA ASN A 122 11.77 -1.34 -3.04
C ASN A 122 10.28 -1.47 -3.23
N MET A 123 9.44 -1.25 -2.22
CA MET A 123 7.99 -1.08 -2.43
C MET A 123 7.68 0.24 -3.14
N ALA A 124 8.38 1.33 -2.79
CA ALA A 124 8.29 2.59 -3.52
C ALA A 124 8.83 2.47 -4.96
N ASN A 125 9.90 1.71 -5.17
CA ASN A 125 10.56 1.47 -6.45
C ASN A 125 9.89 0.37 -7.28
N LEU A 126 9.21 -0.63 -6.70
CA LEU A 126 8.30 -1.55 -7.40
C LEU A 126 7.00 -0.84 -7.80
N GLY A 127 6.68 0.29 -7.16
CA GLY A 127 5.73 1.26 -7.69
C GLY A 127 6.26 1.93 -8.96
N ARG A 128 7.58 2.14 -9.07
CA ARG A 128 8.25 2.71 -10.26
C ARG A 128 8.68 1.70 -11.31
N TYR A 129 8.90 0.44 -10.94
CA TYR A 129 9.46 -0.56 -11.84
C TYR A 129 8.36 -1.21 -12.67
N ARG A 130 8.51 -0.96 -13.97
CA ARG A 130 8.04 -1.77 -15.10
C ARG A 130 6.71 -1.36 -15.74
N THR A 131 6.69 -0.14 -16.25
CA THR A 131 6.25 0.14 -17.64
C THR A 131 7.15 -0.61 -18.64
N ILE A 132 7.13 -1.95 -18.63
CA ILE A 132 7.67 -2.78 -19.72
C ILE A 132 6.62 -3.83 -20.05
N PHE A 133 5.46 -3.37 -20.51
CA PHE A 133 4.61 -4.12 -21.43
C PHE A 133 4.02 -3.10 -22.40
N GLY A 134 4.33 -3.29 -23.67
CA GLY A 134 4.32 -2.26 -24.69
C GLY A 134 2.95 -1.62 -24.91
N GLN A 135 2.94 -0.30 -24.99
CA GLN A 135 2.81 0.40 -26.28
C GLN A 135 1.95 -0.34 -27.33
N LYS A 136 0.70 -0.68 -27.01
CA LYS A 136 -0.26 -1.13 -28.03
C LYS A 136 -1.73 -1.02 -27.62
N GLN A 137 -2.15 0.07 -26.99
CA GLN A 137 -3.56 0.52 -27.04
C GLN A 137 -3.67 2.05 -26.86
N VAL A 138 -3.21 2.82 -27.85
CA VAL A 138 -3.57 4.25 -27.99
C VAL A 138 -4.43 4.48 -29.24
N HIS A 139 -4.79 3.43 -29.99
CA HIS A 139 -5.35 3.62 -31.33
C HIS A 139 -6.88 3.81 -31.42
N PHE A 140 -7.63 3.88 -30.32
CA PHE A 140 -9.10 3.99 -30.36
C PHE A 140 -9.71 5.27 -29.77
N ALA A 141 -8.89 6.28 -29.46
CA ALA A 141 -9.37 7.61 -29.06
C ALA A 141 -8.93 8.74 -30.01
N HIS A 142 -8.57 8.41 -31.25
CA HIS A 142 -8.14 9.37 -32.27
C HIS A 142 -9.31 9.86 -33.14
N ARG A 143 -10.30 10.52 -32.51
CA ARG A 143 -11.31 11.33 -33.21
C ARG A 143 -12.02 12.18 -32.17
N PHE A 144 -11.44 13.33 -31.83
CA PHE A 144 -12.13 14.59 -31.52
C PHE A 144 -11.10 15.63 -31.07
N SER A 145 -10.77 16.54 -32.01
CA SER A 145 -10.26 17.92 -31.87
C SER A 145 -9.14 18.18 -30.85
N GLN A 146 -7.88 18.38 -31.26
CA GLN A 146 -7.36 19.69 -31.70
C GLN A 146 -7.96 20.86 -30.91
N ASN A 147 -7.43 21.08 -29.71
CA ASN A 147 -7.09 22.38 -29.12
C ASN A 147 -6.55 22.15 -27.71
N MET A 148 -5.23 22.01 -27.61
CA MET A 148 -4.35 22.35 -26.49
C MET A 148 -2.99 21.70 -26.74
N ILE A 149 -2.26 22.30 -27.68
CA ILE A 149 -0.81 22.12 -27.79
C ILE A 149 -0.22 23.14 -26.80
N ASN A 150 0.04 22.68 -25.57
CA ASN A 150 1.10 23.15 -24.67
C ASN A 150 0.86 22.54 -23.29
N ASP A 151 1.38 21.32 -23.13
CA ASP A 151 1.93 20.79 -21.88
C ASP A 151 2.49 19.41 -22.21
N ARG A 152 3.59 19.42 -22.97
CA ARG A 152 4.40 18.20 -23.17
C ARG A 152 5.27 18.03 -21.93
N HIS A 153 5.29 16.79 -21.42
CA HIS A 153 6.06 16.28 -20.29
C HIS A 153 5.37 16.19 -18.92
N ALA A 154 4.14 15.69 -18.85
CA ALA A 154 3.64 15.02 -17.65
C ALA A 154 3.59 13.50 -17.87
N SER A 155 4.76 12.85 -17.81
CA SER A 155 4.84 11.39 -17.67
C SER A 155 4.22 11.03 -16.33
N ALA A 156 2.99 10.52 -16.33
CA ALA A 156 2.28 10.05 -15.14
C ALA A 156 2.99 8.79 -14.60
N ASN A 157 4.06 9.01 -13.86
CA ASN A 157 4.79 7.96 -13.15
C ASN A 157 3.93 7.50 -11.98
N PHE A 158 3.40 6.29 -12.08
CA PHE A 158 2.53 5.68 -11.07
C PHE A 158 3.35 5.16 -9.88
N SER A 159 3.96 6.05 -9.11
CA SER A 159 4.59 5.69 -7.85
C SER A 159 3.55 5.61 -6.72
N PHE A 160 3.45 4.45 -6.08
CA PHE A 160 2.71 4.23 -4.83
C PHE A 160 3.50 4.76 -3.62
N ASP A 161 3.86 6.04 -3.64
CA ASP A 161 4.50 6.71 -2.51
C ASP A 161 3.44 7.37 -1.61
N ARG A 162 3.72 7.57 -0.31
CA ARG A 162 2.81 8.35 0.55
C ARG A 162 2.68 9.79 0.05
N ASN A 163 3.68 10.30 -0.68
CA ASN A 163 3.76 11.68 -1.16
C ASN A 163 3.27 11.89 -2.60
N THR A 164 2.66 10.90 -3.27
CA THR A 164 2.12 11.13 -4.62
C THR A 164 0.76 11.81 -4.59
N TYR A 165 0.63 12.93 -5.32
CA TYR A 165 -0.64 13.63 -5.51
C TYR A 165 -1.42 13.05 -6.70
N PHE A 166 -2.74 12.98 -6.59
CA PHE A 166 -3.59 12.62 -7.72
C PHE A 166 -3.60 13.76 -8.74
N LEU A 167 -2.85 13.60 -9.83
CA LEU A 167 -2.85 14.54 -10.95
C LEU A 167 -4.09 14.29 -11.80
N ARG A 168 -5.05 15.20 -11.69
CA ARG A 168 -6.28 15.16 -12.49
C ARG A 168 -6.00 15.70 -13.89
N LEU A 169 -6.26 14.89 -14.91
CA LEU A 169 -6.41 15.39 -16.28
C LEU A 169 -7.66 16.27 -16.37
N THR A 170 -7.51 17.46 -16.95
CA THR A 170 -8.61 18.41 -17.19
C THR A 170 -9.74 17.68 -17.92
N ASN A 171 -10.96 17.68 -17.35
CA ASN A 171 -12.18 17.00 -17.84
C ASN A 171 -12.42 15.52 -17.41
N CYS A 172 -11.56 14.93 -16.57
CA CYS A 172 -11.85 13.62 -15.94
C CYS A 172 -12.56 13.79 -14.59
N ARG A 173 -13.65 13.06 -14.35
CA ARG A 173 -14.33 13.01 -13.04
C ARG A 173 -13.83 11.77 -12.30
N HIS A 174 -13.64 11.86 -10.99
CA HIS A 174 -13.22 10.70 -10.21
C HIS A 174 -14.25 10.33 -9.13
N VAL A 175 -14.30 9.05 -8.79
CA VAL A 175 -15.11 8.49 -7.71
C VAL A 175 -14.16 7.94 -6.66
N LEU A 176 -14.37 8.31 -5.41
CA LEU A 176 -13.63 7.77 -4.27
C LEU A 176 -14.28 6.48 -3.78
N VAL A 177 -13.46 5.48 -3.50
CA VAL A 177 -13.86 4.24 -2.85
C VAL A 177 -13.02 4.08 -1.58
N CYS A 178 -13.69 3.99 -0.44
CA CYS A 178 -13.10 3.79 0.88
C CYS A 178 -13.89 2.72 1.64
N GLY A 179 -13.57 2.51 2.92
CA GLY A 179 -14.16 1.47 3.75
C GLY A 179 -13.35 0.16 3.76
N HIS A 180 -13.82 -0.79 4.55
CA HIS A 180 -13.18 -2.10 4.69
C HIS A 180 -13.75 -3.06 3.64
N PHE A 181 -12.89 -3.64 2.80
CA PHE A 181 -13.31 -4.62 1.80
C PHE A 181 -12.25 -5.70 1.56
N THR A 182 -12.69 -6.89 1.20
CA THR A 182 -11.85 -8.03 0.83
C THR A 182 -11.45 -7.99 -0.65
N ASN A 183 -10.43 -8.76 -1.03
CA ASN A 183 -9.99 -8.88 -2.42
C ASN A 183 -11.12 -9.38 -3.36
N GLU A 184 -12.03 -10.23 -2.85
CA GLU A 184 -13.17 -10.74 -3.62
C GLU A 184 -14.28 -9.71 -3.81
N SER A 185 -14.58 -8.94 -2.77
CA SER A 185 -15.61 -7.90 -2.82
C SER A 185 -15.20 -6.77 -3.77
N ILE A 186 -13.94 -6.32 -3.73
CA ILE A 186 -13.44 -5.33 -4.69
C ILE A 186 -13.39 -5.89 -6.12
N ARG A 187 -13.06 -7.16 -6.31
CA ARG A 187 -13.08 -7.79 -7.64
C ARG A 187 -14.48 -7.80 -8.23
N SER A 188 -15.48 -8.16 -7.42
CA SER A 188 -16.88 -8.19 -7.81
C SER A 188 -17.39 -6.77 -8.08
N PHE A 189 -17.02 -5.82 -7.22
CA PHE A 189 -17.34 -4.41 -7.38
C PHE A 189 -16.74 -3.81 -8.66
N LEU A 190 -15.45 -4.02 -8.93
CA LEU A 190 -14.78 -3.56 -10.15
C LEU A 190 -15.39 -4.18 -11.40
N LYS A 191 -15.76 -5.47 -11.36
CA LYS A 191 -16.41 -6.16 -12.48
C LYS A 191 -17.79 -5.57 -12.77
N GLY A 192 -18.59 -5.29 -11.73
CA GLY A 192 -19.90 -4.64 -11.89
C GLY A 192 -19.79 -3.17 -12.30
N PHE A 193 -18.83 -2.44 -11.72
CA PHE A 193 -18.60 -1.04 -12.01
C PHE A 193 -18.10 -0.85 -13.44
N PHE A 194 -17.02 -1.53 -13.85
CA PHE A 194 -16.44 -1.39 -15.19
C PHE A 194 -17.07 -2.31 -16.25
N HIS A 195 -18.32 -2.72 -16.06
CA HIS A 195 -19.01 -3.56 -17.04
C HIS A 195 -19.18 -2.83 -18.39
N VAL A 196 -19.05 -3.59 -19.49
CA VAL A 196 -19.01 -3.07 -20.88
C VAL A 196 -20.29 -2.31 -21.26
N GLU A 197 -21.44 -2.68 -20.70
CA GLU A 197 -22.73 -1.98 -20.93
C GLU A 197 -22.70 -0.52 -20.44
N HIS A 198 -21.80 -0.20 -19.52
CA HIS A 198 -21.62 1.15 -19.02
C HIS A 198 -20.44 1.90 -19.66
N ALA A 199 -19.73 1.29 -20.61
CA ALA A 199 -18.54 1.86 -21.25
C ALA A 199 -18.85 3.17 -22.01
N ASN A 200 -20.03 3.28 -22.65
CA ASN A 200 -20.41 4.47 -23.42
C ASN A 200 -20.69 5.71 -22.55
N ARG A 201 -21.15 5.54 -21.30
CA ARG A 201 -21.44 6.66 -20.37
C ARG A 201 -20.21 7.14 -19.57
N ARG A 202 -19.08 6.42 -19.63
CA ARG A 202 -17.98 6.53 -18.63
C ARG A 202 -16.59 6.81 -19.18
N LYS A 203 -16.45 7.28 -20.43
CA LYS A 203 -15.14 7.52 -21.07
C LYS A 203 -14.17 8.40 -20.24
N ASN A 204 -14.67 9.17 -19.26
CA ASN A 204 -13.87 10.07 -18.42
C ASN A 204 -14.07 9.84 -16.90
N LEU A 205 -14.40 8.63 -16.44
CA LEU A 205 -14.59 8.34 -15.01
C LEU A 205 -13.45 7.49 -14.43
N ASN A 206 -12.67 8.10 -13.54
CA ASN A 206 -11.59 7.42 -12.81
C ASN A 206 -12.09 6.95 -11.43
N MET A 207 -11.50 5.88 -10.93
CA MET A 207 -11.75 5.37 -9.59
C MET A 207 -10.49 5.55 -8.74
N VAL A 208 -10.67 6.14 -7.57
CA VAL A 208 -9.61 6.34 -6.58
C VAL A 208 -9.95 5.50 -5.37
N ILE A 209 -9.09 4.55 -5.01
CA ILE A 209 -9.25 3.68 -3.86
C ILE A 209 -8.35 4.19 -2.74
N LEU A 210 -8.91 4.46 -1.57
CA LEU A 210 -8.17 4.92 -0.40
C LEU A 210 -8.27 3.91 0.74
N ARG A 211 -7.12 3.35 1.17
CA ARG A 211 -7.06 2.41 2.31
C ARG A 211 -5.78 2.61 3.12
N PRO A 212 -5.79 2.37 4.45
CA PRO A 212 -4.60 2.50 5.30
C PRO A 212 -3.60 1.33 5.17
N GLN A 213 -4.02 0.23 4.54
CA GLN A 213 -3.19 -0.97 4.40
C GLN A 213 -2.27 -0.84 3.18
N VAL A 214 -1.11 -1.50 3.21
CA VAL A 214 -0.30 -1.65 1.99
C VAL A 214 -1.00 -2.58 0.99
N ILE A 215 -0.73 -2.37 -0.30
CA ILE A 215 -1.35 -3.18 -1.36
C ILE A 215 -0.86 -4.63 -1.29
N ASP A 216 -1.80 -5.56 -1.13
CA ASP A 216 -1.54 -7.00 -1.17
C ASP A 216 -1.25 -7.46 -2.61
N LEU A 217 -0.48 -8.54 -2.79
CA LEU A 217 -0.11 -9.07 -4.10
C LEU A 217 -1.34 -9.51 -4.89
N ALA A 218 -2.32 -10.11 -4.23
CA ALA A 218 -3.58 -10.51 -4.84
C ALA A 218 -4.39 -9.28 -5.32
N LEU A 219 -4.45 -8.22 -4.50
CA LEU A 219 -5.10 -6.96 -4.87
C LEU A 219 -4.38 -6.28 -6.05
N LYS A 220 -3.04 -6.30 -6.03
CA LYS A 220 -2.20 -5.78 -7.12
C LYS A 220 -2.54 -6.47 -8.44
N ALA A 221 -2.62 -7.81 -8.46
CA ALA A 221 -2.98 -8.55 -9.66
C ALA A 221 -4.38 -8.19 -10.21
N ILE A 222 -5.36 -7.96 -9.32
CA ILE A 222 -6.72 -7.54 -9.71
C ILE A 222 -6.69 -6.13 -10.33
N LEU A 223 -5.95 -5.19 -9.72
CA LEU A 223 -5.86 -3.81 -10.18
C LEU A 223 -5.04 -3.66 -11.46
N THR A 224 -4.06 -4.52 -11.72
CA THR A 224 -3.30 -4.52 -12.98
C THR A 224 -4.22 -4.59 -14.21
N LYS A 225 -5.35 -5.31 -14.11
CA LYS A 225 -6.34 -5.41 -15.20
C LYS A 225 -7.04 -4.08 -15.50
N TYR A 226 -7.26 -3.23 -14.50
CA TYR A 226 -8.02 -1.99 -14.60
C TYR A 226 -7.13 -0.74 -14.40
N HIS A 227 -5.83 -0.91 -14.56
CA HIS A 227 -4.82 0.07 -14.16
C HIS A 227 -5.02 1.47 -14.78
N ALA A 228 -5.53 1.54 -16.01
CA ALA A 228 -5.81 2.83 -16.67
C ALA A 228 -6.88 3.68 -15.97
N TRP A 229 -7.82 3.05 -15.25
CA TRP A 229 -8.95 3.74 -14.62
C TRP A 229 -8.90 3.73 -13.10
N THR A 230 -8.17 2.79 -12.48
CA THR A 230 -8.12 2.62 -11.02
C THR A 230 -6.78 3.05 -10.44
N HIS A 231 -6.82 3.99 -9.51
CA HIS A 231 -5.67 4.47 -8.75
C HIS A 231 -5.85 4.09 -7.29
N TYR A 232 -4.81 3.58 -6.64
CA TYR A 232 -4.86 3.19 -5.23
C TYR A 232 -3.92 4.07 -4.41
N PHE A 233 -4.39 4.52 -3.26
CA PHE A 233 -3.65 5.37 -2.33
C PHE A 233 -3.64 4.75 -0.94
N ASN A 234 -2.46 4.76 -0.33
CA ASN A 234 -2.30 4.37 1.06
C ASN A 234 -2.58 5.57 1.97
N GLY A 235 -3.70 5.55 2.71
CA GLY A 235 -4.12 6.60 3.64
C GLY A 235 -5.51 6.36 4.23
N THR A 236 -5.92 7.22 5.16
CA THR A 236 -7.26 7.16 5.77
C THR A 236 -8.10 8.36 5.36
N PRO A 237 -9.43 8.21 5.18
CA PRO A 237 -10.30 9.34 4.91
C PRO A 237 -10.45 10.28 6.13
N ASN A 238 -10.05 9.83 7.32
CA ASN A 238 -10.07 10.64 8.53
C ASN A 238 -8.98 11.74 8.52
N ASN A 239 -7.91 11.53 7.76
CA ASN A 239 -6.82 12.49 7.65
C ASN A 239 -7.09 13.51 6.52
N PRO A 240 -7.18 14.82 6.82
CA PRO A 240 -7.46 15.84 5.80
C PRO A 240 -6.35 15.96 4.74
N GLN A 241 -5.10 15.62 5.08
CA GLN A 241 -3.98 15.64 4.12
C GLN A 241 -4.14 14.54 3.06
N ASP A 242 -4.65 13.38 3.46
CA ASP A 242 -4.93 12.29 2.51
C ASP A 242 -6.08 12.66 1.57
N LEU A 243 -7.07 13.41 2.08
CA LEU A 243 -8.19 13.91 1.29
C LEU A 243 -7.79 15.00 0.29
N SER A 244 -6.82 15.86 0.63
CA SER A 244 -6.27 16.83 -0.31
C SER A 244 -5.44 16.16 -1.40
N ARG A 245 -4.66 15.13 -1.04
CA ARG A 245 -3.85 14.32 -1.98
C ARG A 245 -4.70 13.64 -3.06
N ILE A 246 -5.90 13.17 -2.71
CA ILE A 246 -6.85 12.58 -3.67
C ILE A 246 -7.74 13.63 -4.38
N SER A 247 -7.58 14.92 -4.07
CA SER A 247 -8.41 16.01 -4.58
C SER A 247 -9.92 15.81 -4.33
N LEU A 248 -10.31 15.47 -3.09
CA LEU A 248 -11.71 15.21 -2.71
C LEU A 248 -12.68 16.34 -3.10
N ARG A 249 -12.20 17.59 -3.12
CA ARG A 249 -12.98 18.78 -3.51
C ARG A 249 -13.66 18.62 -4.88
N ASP A 250 -12.99 17.90 -5.77
CA ASP A 250 -13.39 17.67 -7.16
C ASP A 250 -14.09 16.31 -7.39
N ALA A 251 -14.18 15.47 -6.37
CA ALA A 251 -14.75 14.13 -6.49
C ALA A 251 -16.22 14.21 -6.91
N ARG A 252 -16.67 13.30 -7.78
CA ARG A 252 -18.09 13.22 -8.14
C ARG A 252 -18.92 12.64 -7.01
N ALA A 253 -18.43 11.54 -6.45
CA ALA A 253 -19.11 10.76 -5.42
C ALA A 253 -18.07 10.00 -4.61
N ALA A 254 -18.42 9.62 -3.39
CA ALA A 254 -17.66 8.70 -2.57
C ALA A 254 -18.51 7.49 -2.20
N ILE A 255 -17.88 6.32 -2.17
CA ILE A 255 -18.49 5.05 -1.85
C ILE A 255 -17.70 4.44 -0.70
N VAL A 256 -18.37 4.25 0.44
CA VAL A 256 -17.84 3.55 1.61
C VAL A 256 -18.36 2.12 1.55
N LEU A 257 -17.46 1.16 1.30
CA LEU A 257 -17.77 -0.26 1.22
C LEU A 257 -17.62 -0.94 2.57
N ALA A 258 -18.45 -1.95 2.81
CA ALA A 258 -18.36 -2.84 3.95
C ALA A 258 -18.00 -4.26 3.50
N ALA A 259 -17.18 -4.98 4.26
CA ALA A 259 -16.74 -6.31 3.88
C ALA A 259 -17.85 -7.32 4.19
N PRO A 260 -18.31 -8.13 3.22
CA PRO A 260 -19.39 -9.07 3.48
C PRO A 260 -18.97 -10.10 4.54
N ASN A 261 -19.84 -10.30 5.55
CA ASN A 261 -19.69 -11.32 6.60
C ASN A 261 -18.46 -11.13 7.51
N SER A 262 -18.16 -9.89 7.91
CA SER A 262 -17.13 -9.63 8.92
C SER A 262 -17.58 -10.05 10.32
N LYS A 263 -16.62 -10.54 11.13
CA LYS A 263 -16.87 -10.89 12.55
C LYS A 263 -17.04 -9.64 13.43
N PHE A 264 -16.42 -8.53 13.02
CA PHE A 264 -16.42 -7.25 13.74
C PHE A 264 -17.32 -6.24 13.04
N SER A 265 -18.53 -6.67 12.67
CA SER A 265 -19.46 -5.88 11.85
C SER A 265 -19.93 -4.60 12.53
N GLU A 266 -20.06 -4.57 13.86
CA GLU A 266 -20.43 -3.35 14.61
C GLU A 266 -19.30 -2.31 14.60
N GLU A 267 -18.05 -2.73 14.81
CA GLU A 267 -16.88 -1.85 14.74
C GLU A 267 -16.65 -1.31 13.33
N GLU A 268 -16.81 -2.17 12.32
CA GLU A 268 -16.74 -1.77 10.91
C GLU A 268 -17.81 -0.76 10.53
N ASP A 269 -19.05 -0.93 10.99
CA ASP A 269 -20.12 0.03 10.77
C ASP A 269 -19.80 1.37 11.42
N GLY A 270 -19.33 1.37 12.67
CA GLY A 270 -18.89 2.58 13.35
C GLY A 270 -17.78 3.30 12.59
N ALA A 271 -16.78 2.56 12.08
CA ALA A 271 -15.74 3.10 11.23
C ALA A 271 -16.30 3.67 9.92
N ASN A 272 -17.17 2.94 9.21
CA ASN A 272 -17.76 3.39 7.95
C ASN A 272 -18.62 4.65 8.12
N ILE A 273 -19.38 4.75 9.22
CA ILE A 273 -20.15 5.93 9.58
C ILE A 273 -19.21 7.13 9.82
N MET A 274 -18.15 6.94 10.59
CA MET A 274 -17.17 7.99 10.86
C MET A 274 -16.49 8.49 9.56
N GLN A 275 -16.14 7.56 8.65
CA GLN A 275 -15.57 7.90 7.35
C GLN A 275 -16.57 8.69 6.50
N ALA A 276 -17.84 8.30 6.48
CA ALA A 276 -18.88 9.00 5.74
C ALA A 276 -19.12 10.42 6.27
N ILE A 277 -19.17 10.58 7.59
CA ILE A 277 -19.29 11.88 8.26
C ILE A 277 -18.08 12.74 7.90
N THR A 278 -16.86 12.20 7.94
CA THR A 278 -15.64 12.96 7.61
C THR A 278 -15.65 13.45 6.16
N LEU A 279 -16.07 12.61 5.22
CA LEU A 279 -16.19 13.00 3.80
C LEU A 279 -17.21 14.12 3.61
N LYS A 280 -18.35 14.06 4.31
CA LYS A 280 -19.39 15.10 4.30
C LYS A 280 -19.01 16.36 5.06
N ALA A 281 -18.18 16.24 6.11
CA ALA A 281 -17.65 17.37 6.86
C ALA A 281 -16.75 18.23 5.97
N GLN A 282 -15.92 17.58 5.15
CA GLN A 282 -15.01 18.24 4.20
C GLN A 282 -15.71 18.76 2.94
N ARG A 283 -16.75 18.06 2.46
CA ARG A 283 -17.54 18.48 1.29
C ARG A 283 -19.03 18.20 1.47
N GLU A 284 -19.79 19.26 1.73
CA GLU A 284 -21.22 19.17 2.02
C GLU A 284 -22.05 18.58 0.85
N ARG A 285 -21.76 19.03 -0.37
CA ARG A 285 -22.50 18.62 -1.59
C ARG A 285 -21.97 17.34 -2.25
N LEU A 286 -21.05 16.62 -1.60
CA LEU A 286 -20.56 15.34 -2.13
C LEU A 286 -21.65 14.29 -2.00
N ARG A 287 -21.96 13.58 -3.08
CA ARG A 287 -22.81 12.39 -3.00
C ARG A 287 -22.05 11.26 -2.30
N VAL A 288 -22.55 10.79 -1.17
CA VAL A 288 -21.93 9.69 -0.43
C VAL A 288 -22.86 8.48 -0.40
N LEU A 289 -22.32 7.32 -0.78
CA LEU A 289 -22.97 6.01 -0.67
C LEU A 289 -22.27 5.23 0.44
N VAL A 290 -22.99 4.80 1.46
CA VAL A 290 -22.42 4.04 2.57
C VAL A 290 -23.07 2.67 2.64
N GLN A 291 -22.26 1.64 2.77
CA GLN A 291 -22.70 0.30 3.12
C GLN A 291 -22.54 0.06 4.62
N LEU A 292 -23.60 -0.43 5.25
CA LEU A 292 -23.62 -0.84 6.65
C LEU A 292 -24.10 -2.29 6.75
N HIS A 293 -23.68 -2.99 7.80
CA HIS A 293 -24.19 -4.32 8.13
C HIS A 293 -25.56 -4.21 8.78
N HIS A 294 -25.64 -3.53 9.92
CA HIS A 294 -26.85 -3.52 10.75
C HIS A 294 -27.74 -2.30 10.52
N SER A 295 -29.06 -2.51 10.56
CA SER A 295 -30.04 -1.43 10.40
C SER A 295 -30.03 -0.44 11.57
N ARG A 296 -29.72 -0.90 12.78
CA ARG A 296 -29.66 -0.09 14.01
C ARG A 296 -28.73 1.12 13.84
N ASN A 297 -27.59 0.91 13.16
CA ASN A 297 -26.54 1.90 12.97
C ASN A 297 -26.91 2.98 11.94
N LYS A 298 -27.94 2.74 11.12
CA LYS A 298 -28.45 3.69 10.12
C LYS A 298 -28.99 4.98 10.76
N SER A 299 -29.56 4.87 11.95
CA SER A 299 -30.07 6.02 12.73
C SER A 299 -28.99 7.09 12.99
N MET A 300 -27.74 6.66 13.20
CA MET A 300 -26.61 7.56 13.46
C MET A 300 -26.30 8.48 12.26
N LEU A 301 -26.49 8.00 11.03
CA LEU A 301 -26.31 8.82 9.82
C LEU A 301 -27.47 9.78 9.60
N HIS A 302 -28.69 9.39 9.95
CA HIS A 302 -29.88 10.25 9.84
C HIS A 302 -29.84 11.42 10.83
N ASN A 303 -29.18 11.25 11.98
CA ASN A 303 -28.98 12.34 12.95
C ASN A 303 -27.99 13.42 12.46
N PHE A 304 -27.23 13.16 11.39
CA PHE A 304 -26.26 14.12 10.87
C PHE A 304 -26.95 15.15 9.95
N PRO A 305 -26.90 16.46 10.26
CA PRO A 305 -27.73 17.47 9.61
C PRO A 305 -27.43 17.67 8.11
N ARG A 306 -26.22 17.32 7.67
CA ARG A 306 -25.83 17.43 6.25
C ARG A 306 -26.18 16.19 5.42
N TRP A 307 -26.70 15.14 6.06
CA TRP A 307 -27.15 13.93 5.37
C TRP A 307 -28.55 14.19 4.81
N THR A 308 -28.63 14.53 3.52
CA THR A 308 -29.90 14.96 2.91
C THR A 308 -30.21 14.16 1.66
N CYS A 309 -31.48 13.75 1.52
CA CYS A 309 -31.99 13.11 0.32
C CYS A 309 -31.83 13.98 -0.93
N LEU A 310 -31.87 15.31 -0.78
CA LEU A 310 -31.64 16.29 -1.84
C LEU A 310 -30.25 16.18 -2.47
N SER A 311 -29.25 15.75 -1.69
CA SER A 311 -27.89 15.51 -2.20
C SER A 311 -27.67 14.10 -2.77
N ASN A 312 -28.75 13.31 -2.92
CA ASN A 312 -28.74 11.92 -3.41
C ASN A 312 -27.84 10.98 -2.59
N ASP A 313 -27.72 11.27 -1.29
CA ASP A 313 -27.06 10.38 -0.34
C ASP A 313 -27.87 9.11 -0.12
N MET A 314 -27.17 7.99 0.02
CA MET A 314 -27.82 6.70 0.14
C MET A 314 -27.07 5.84 1.16
N VAL A 315 -27.83 5.23 2.06
CA VAL A 315 -27.34 4.23 3.00
C VAL A 315 -27.89 2.88 2.56
N ILE A 316 -27.02 1.94 2.27
CA ILE A 316 -27.37 0.55 1.95
C ILE A 316 -27.08 -0.29 3.18
N CYS A 317 -28.12 -0.82 3.81
CA CYS A 317 -27.98 -1.78 4.90
C CYS A 317 -28.06 -3.21 4.35
N MET A 318 -27.05 -4.03 4.65
CA MET A 318 -26.97 -5.40 4.16
C MET A 318 -28.01 -6.31 4.84
N ASP A 319 -28.28 -6.12 6.13
CA ASP A 319 -29.29 -6.90 6.85
C ASP A 319 -30.71 -6.60 6.34
N GLU A 320 -31.04 -5.32 6.13
CA GLU A 320 -32.32 -4.92 5.54
C GLU A 320 -32.53 -5.56 4.16
N LEU A 321 -31.50 -5.54 3.31
CA LEU A 321 -31.57 -6.12 1.98
C LEU A 321 -31.70 -7.66 2.03
N LYS A 322 -30.89 -8.32 2.87
CA LYS A 322 -30.90 -9.79 3.01
C LYS A 322 -32.22 -10.29 3.58
N LEU A 323 -32.65 -9.73 4.72
CA LEU A 323 -33.87 -10.14 5.40
C LEU A 323 -35.12 -9.74 4.60
N GLY A 324 -35.10 -8.57 3.94
CA GLY A 324 -36.18 -8.15 3.04
C GLY A 324 -36.37 -9.12 1.87
N LEU A 325 -35.27 -9.52 1.20
CA LEU A 325 -35.34 -10.52 0.12
C LEU A 325 -35.82 -11.89 0.61
N MET A 326 -35.45 -12.30 1.84
CA MET A 326 -35.95 -13.53 2.46
C MET A 326 -37.44 -13.44 2.78
N ALA A 327 -37.91 -12.31 3.29
CA ALA A 327 -39.33 -12.09 3.58
C ALA A 327 -40.18 -12.12 2.30
N TYR A 328 -39.74 -11.44 1.23
CA TYR A 328 -40.46 -11.47 -0.05
C TYR A 328 -40.42 -12.84 -0.74
N ASN A 329 -39.37 -13.63 -0.53
CA ASN A 329 -39.35 -15.02 -0.99
C ASN A 329 -40.44 -15.87 -0.34
N CYS A 330 -40.84 -15.58 0.90
CA CYS A 330 -41.96 -16.26 1.55
C CYS A 330 -43.31 -15.88 0.91
N MET A 331 -43.44 -14.67 0.35
CA MET A 331 -44.64 -14.25 -0.38
C MET A 331 -44.69 -14.83 -1.79
N ALA A 332 -43.57 -14.81 -2.50
CA ALA A 332 -43.44 -15.30 -3.86
C ALA A 332 -42.14 -16.10 -4.01
N PRO A 333 -42.21 -17.44 -4.09
CA PRO A 333 -41.01 -18.26 -4.21
C PRO A 333 -40.24 -17.90 -5.49
N GLY A 334 -38.95 -17.58 -5.33
CA GLY A 334 -38.06 -17.18 -6.43
C GLY A 334 -37.96 -15.67 -6.67
N PHE A 335 -38.63 -14.84 -5.87
CA PHE A 335 -38.54 -13.38 -5.97
C PHE A 335 -37.12 -12.85 -5.82
N SER A 336 -36.35 -13.31 -4.83
CA SER A 336 -34.97 -12.85 -4.62
C SER A 336 -34.07 -13.19 -5.80
N THR A 337 -34.26 -14.37 -6.40
CA THR A 337 -33.53 -14.80 -7.59
C THR A 337 -33.86 -13.92 -8.79
N LEU A 338 -35.13 -13.55 -8.96
CA LEU A 338 -35.57 -12.61 -9.99
C LEU A 338 -34.90 -11.24 -9.81
N VAL A 339 -34.95 -10.67 -8.60
CA VAL A 339 -34.35 -9.36 -8.30
C VAL A 339 -32.83 -9.38 -8.45
N LEU A 340 -32.14 -10.40 -7.95
CA LEU A 340 -30.69 -10.54 -8.10
C LEU A 340 -30.27 -10.71 -9.56
N ASN A 341 -31.10 -11.36 -10.38
CA ASN A 341 -30.87 -11.48 -11.82
C ASN A 341 -31.12 -10.16 -12.56
N LEU A 342 -32.05 -9.33 -12.09
CA LEU A 342 -32.28 -7.97 -12.61
C LEU A 342 -31.11 -7.03 -12.31
N LEU A 343 -30.60 -7.09 -11.08
CA LEU A 343 -29.49 -6.24 -10.63
C LEU A 343 -28.15 -6.66 -11.24
N ASN A 344 -27.95 -7.96 -11.46
CA ASN A 344 -26.80 -8.43 -12.21
C ASN A 344 -27.05 -8.20 -13.71
N SER A 345 -26.40 -7.20 -14.29
CA SER A 345 -26.19 -7.09 -15.74
C SER A 345 -25.36 -8.30 -16.21
N HIS A 346 -26.03 -9.44 -16.35
CA HIS A 346 -25.42 -10.68 -16.79
C HIS A 346 -25.62 -10.77 -18.29
N ARG A 347 -24.53 -10.67 -19.05
CA ARG A 347 -24.57 -11.12 -20.45
C ARG A 347 -24.98 -12.59 -20.45
N SER A 348 -25.99 -12.92 -21.24
CA SER A 348 -26.23 -14.30 -21.68
C SER A 348 -24.98 -14.73 -22.45
N LYS A 349 -24.06 -15.43 -21.79
CA LYS A 349 -23.20 -16.34 -22.52
C LYS A 349 -24.13 -17.43 -23.01
N VAL A 350 -24.37 -17.47 -24.32
CA VAL A 350 -24.91 -18.66 -24.96
C VAL A 350 -23.85 -19.74 -24.80
N GLN A 351 -23.85 -20.38 -23.64
CA GLN A 351 -23.11 -21.62 -23.43
C GLN A 351 -23.94 -22.67 -24.16
N THR A 352 -23.43 -23.12 -25.30
CA THR A 352 -23.85 -24.38 -25.91
C THR A 352 -23.71 -25.47 -24.84
N ASP A 353 -24.79 -26.22 -24.69
CA ASP A 353 -24.88 -27.49 -23.99
C ASP A 353 -24.73 -27.47 -22.46
N LYS A 354 -25.82 -27.11 -21.78
CA LYS A 354 -26.60 -28.02 -20.90
C LYS A 354 -27.70 -27.26 -20.14
N VAL A 355 -28.87 -27.90 -20.06
CA VAL A 355 -30.11 -27.57 -19.32
C VAL A 355 -31.08 -26.58 -19.98
N CYS A 356 -32.16 -27.16 -20.54
CA CYS A 356 -33.30 -26.54 -21.22
C CYS A 356 -34.01 -25.42 -20.40
N LEU A 357 -34.04 -25.50 -19.06
CA LEU A 357 -34.69 -24.52 -18.18
C LEU A 357 -34.09 -23.11 -18.26
N LYS A 358 -32.76 -22.99 -18.40
CA LYS A 358 -32.08 -21.68 -18.40
C LYS A 358 -32.38 -20.88 -19.67
N LYS A 359 -32.58 -21.57 -20.80
CA LYS A 359 -33.00 -20.96 -22.07
C LYS A 359 -34.46 -20.50 -22.02
N THR A 360 -35.35 -21.29 -21.41
CA THR A 360 -36.79 -20.95 -21.29
C THR A 360 -37.01 -19.77 -20.36
N PHE A 361 -36.33 -19.73 -19.20
CA PHE A 361 -36.45 -18.62 -18.24
C PHE A 361 -35.97 -17.28 -18.81
N VAL A 362 -34.79 -17.26 -19.45
CA VAL A 362 -34.25 -16.03 -20.09
C VAL A 362 -35.12 -15.56 -21.26
N ARG A 363 -35.76 -16.48 -21.98
CA ARG A 363 -36.65 -16.17 -23.11
C ARG A 363 -38.00 -15.64 -22.65
N HIS A 364 -38.62 -16.22 -21.62
CA HIS A 364 -39.85 -15.70 -21.00
C HIS A 364 -39.62 -14.32 -20.35
N PHE A 365 -38.48 -14.13 -19.69
CA PHE A 365 -38.12 -12.88 -19.04
C PHE A 365 -37.96 -11.70 -20.04
N LYS A 366 -37.33 -11.92 -21.20
CA LYS A 366 -37.24 -10.90 -22.26
C LYS A 366 -38.58 -10.54 -22.88
N ASN A 367 -39.53 -11.48 -22.92
CA ASN A 367 -40.86 -11.21 -23.44
C ASN A 367 -41.73 -10.47 -22.42
N ALA A 368 -41.58 -10.75 -21.11
CA ALA A 368 -42.28 -10.03 -20.05
C ALA A 368 -41.82 -8.56 -19.91
N CYS A 369 -40.51 -8.28 -20.05
CA CYS A 369 -39.98 -6.91 -20.03
C CYS A 369 -40.25 -6.08 -21.31
N LYS A 370 -40.95 -6.63 -22.31
CA LYS A 370 -41.45 -5.85 -23.46
C LYS A 370 -42.87 -5.33 -23.27
N PHE A 371 -43.57 -5.79 -22.22
CA PHE A 371 -44.95 -5.41 -21.91
C PHE A 371 -45.05 -4.35 -20.80
N PHE A 372 -43.93 -3.96 -20.18
CA PHE A 372 -43.75 -2.77 -19.36
C PHE A 372 -42.75 -1.86 -20.06
#